data_AF-A0A815Y9G8-F1
#
_entry.id   AF-A0A815Y9G8-F1
#
_cell.length_a   1.000
_cell.length_b   1.000
_cell.length_c   1.000
_cell.angle_alpha   90.00
_cell.angle_beta   90.00
_cell.angle_gamma   90.00
#
_symmetry.space_group_name_H-M   'P 1'
#
loop_
_entity.id
_entity.type
_entity.pdbx_description
1 polymer ?
#
loop_
_entity_poly.entity_id
_entity_poly.type
_entity_poly.pdbx_seq_one_letter_code
_entity_poly.pdbx_strand_id
1 'polypeptide(L)'
;RIIPAVASTNAVIASICATEVFKLATSSVLLMNNYTMFNDIEGIYMLTYPPEKREDCPICSNVPVRVQINETAKFQELVDQLIEKYQLIAPLICTQIDGQSKTLYMTSTQQMLELTKPHLRMTLQELGLTNGIEMLVGDPARASSMRVIISLTSSMETTTAK
;
A
#
# COMPACT_ATOMS: atom_id res chain seq x y z
N ARG A 1 18.00 10.17 11.71
CA ARG A 1 17.20 10.72 12.85
C ARG A 1 17.43 9.78 14.03
N ILE A 2 17.67 10.31 15.24
CA ILE A 2 17.87 9.50 16.46
C ILE A 2 16.54 9.38 17.21
N ILE A 3 16.16 8.16 17.61
CA ILE A 3 15.00 7.89 18.49
C ILE A 3 15.58 7.51 19.86
N PRO A 4 15.24 8.23 20.95
CA PRO A 4 15.68 7.85 22.30
C PRO A 4 15.19 6.46 22.67
N ALA A 5 16.06 5.64 23.27
CA ALA A 5 15.74 4.26 23.64
C ALA A 5 16.40 3.89 24.97
N VAL A 6 15.69 3.07 25.75
CA VAL A 6 16.17 2.52 27.04
C VAL A 6 15.86 1.03 27.10
N ALA A 7 16.67 0.29 27.86
CA ALA A 7 16.58 -1.17 27.91
C ALA A 7 15.26 -1.68 28.50
N SER A 8 14.68 -0.96 29.47
CA SER A 8 13.43 -1.32 30.15
C SER A 8 12.26 -1.44 29.17
N THR A 9 12.02 -0.42 28.33
CA THR A 9 10.92 -0.41 27.36
C THR A 9 11.07 -1.57 26.36
N ASN A 10 12.28 -1.82 25.87
CA ASN A 10 12.54 -2.95 24.96
C ASN A 10 12.30 -4.31 25.63
N ALA A 11 12.70 -4.46 26.90
CA ALA A 11 12.49 -5.70 27.65
C ALA A 11 10.98 -6.00 27.84
N VAL A 12 10.18 -4.99 28.18
CA VAL A 12 8.72 -5.14 28.35
C VAL A 12 8.08 -5.59 27.03
N ILE A 13 8.32 -4.87 25.93
CA ILE A 13 7.75 -5.20 24.62
C ILE A 13 8.21 -6.58 24.13
N ALA A 14 9.50 -6.90 24.27
CA ALA A 14 10.03 -8.21 23.89
C ALA A 14 9.39 -9.35 24.69
N SER A 15 9.13 -9.15 26.00
CA SER A 15 8.46 -10.16 26.83
C SER A 15 7.04 -10.45 26.35
N ILE A 16 6.29 -9.41 25.93
CA ILE A 16 4.93 -9.55 25.40
C ILE A 16 4.98 -10.32 24.07
N CYS A 17 5.86 -9.93 23.14
CA CYS A 17 6.02 -10.62 21.86
C CYS A 17 6.42 -12.09 22.04
N ALA A 18 7.42 -12.38 22.88
CA ALA A 18 7.87 -13.76 23.14
C ALA A 18 6.76 -14.61 23.76
N THR A 19 5.98 -14.03 24.66
CA THR A 19 4.81 -14.69 25.26
C THR A 19 3.77 -15.03 24.19
N GLU A 20 3.41 -14.10 23.30
CA GLU A 20 2.45 -14.37 22.22
C GLU A 20 2.96 -15.43 21.22
N VAL A 21 4.27 -15.43 20.92
CA VAL A 21 4.88 -16.49 20.10
C VAL A 21 4.78 -17.85 20.80
N PHE A 22 5.05 -17.91 22.10
CA PHE A 22 4.91 -19.15 22.88
C PHE A 22 3.45 -19.64 22.88
N LYS A 23 2.48 -18.74 23.12
CA LYS A 23 1.05 -19.06 23.06
C LYS A 23 0.65 -19.60 21.70
N LEU A 24 1.10 -18.96 20.62
CA LEU A 24 0.83 -19.37 19.24
C LEU A 24 1.43 -20.76 18.93
N ALA A 25 2.68 -20.99 19.32
CA ALA A 25 3.39 -22.24 19.04
C ALA A 25 2.82 -23.43 19.82
N THR A 26 2.35 -23.20 21.05
CA THR A 26 1.90 -24.26 21.95
C THR A 26 0.39 -24.42 22.01
N SER A 27 -0.38 -23.45 21.51
CA SER A 27 -1.83 -23.36 21.70
C SER A 27 -2.25 -23.48 23.18
N SER A 28 -1.38 -23.08 24.11
CA SER A 28 -1.60 -23.25 25.55
C SER A 28 -2.69 -22.36 26.11
N VAL A 29 -2.91 -21.19 25.51
CA VAL A 29 -3.95 -20.21 25.89
C VAL A 29 -4.28 -19.33 24.67
N LEU A 30 -5.39 -18.60 24.76
CA LEU A 30 -5.82 -17.63 23.77
C LEU A 30 -4.77 -16.53 23.54
N LEU A 31 -4.66 -16.11 22.28
CA LEU A 31 -3.78 -15.03 21.84
C LEU A 31 -4.33 -13.66 22.25
N MET A 32 -3.42 -12.71 22.43
CA MET A 32 -3.76 -11.30 22.57
C MET A 32 -4.55 -10.82 21.35
N ASN A 33 -5.60 -10.03 21.61
CA ASN A 33 -6.48 -9.54 20.55
C ASN A 33 -5.86 -8.31 19.85
N ASN A 34 -4.94 -8.57 18.92
CA ASN A 34 -4.34 -7.65 17.96
C ASN A 34 -3.30 -6.66 18.50
N TYR A 35 -3.66 -5.71 19.38
CA TYR A 35 -2.74 -4.60 19.72
C TYR A 35 -2.64 -4.32 21.21
N THR A 36 -1.41 -4.03 21.67
CA THR A 36 -1.15 -3.50 23.01
C THR A 36 -0.26 -2.28 22.93
N MET A 37 -0.66 -1.22 23.62
CA MET A 37 0.14 -0.02 23.86
C MET A 37 0.69 -0.04 25.28
N PHE A 38 1.96 0.35 25.43
CA PHE A 38 2.65 0.47 26.72
C PHE A 38 3.21 1.89 26.85
N ASN A 39 3.05 2.51 28.02
CA ASN A 39 3.60 3.82 28.35
C ASN A 39 4.05 3.83 29.82
N ASP A 40 5.26 4.31 30.07
CA ASP A 40 5.87 4.42 31.40
C ASP A 40 6.31 5.85 31.78
N ILE A 41 5.73 6.89 31.14
CA ILE A 41 6.04 8.30 31.45
C ILE A 41 5.49 8.69 32.83
N GLU A 42 4.22 8.39 33.11
CA GLU A 42 3.55 8.65 34.39
C GLU A 42 2.97 7.36 34.96
N GLY A 43 3.75 6.69 35.80
CA GLY A 43 3.40 5.34 36.28
C GLY A 43 3.50 4.31 35.15
N ILE A 44 2.84 3.16 35.31
CA ILE A 44 2.81 2.10 34.29
C ILE A 44 1.41 2.03 33.72
N TYR A 45 1.30 2.27 32.42
CA TYR A 45 0.04 2.18 31.68
C TYR A 45 0.17 1.17 30.53
N MET A 46 -0.82 0.28 30.45
CA MET A 46 -0.92 -0.69 29.35
C MET A 46 -2.38 -0.78 28.90
N LEU A 47 -2.59 -0.69 27.59
CA LEU A 47 -3.91 -0.77 26.96
C LEU A 47 -3.87 -1.81 25.84
N THR A 48 -4.63 -2.89 26.01
CA THR A 48 -4.88 -3.88 24.96
C THR A 48 -6.24 -3.63 24.33
N TYR A 49 -6.28 -3.53 23.01
CA TYR A 49 -7.52 -3.36 22.26
C TYR A 49 -7.36 -3.94 20.86
N PRO A 50 -8.46 -4.34 20.21
CA PRO A 50 -8.45 -4.75 18.82
C PRO A 50 -8.69 -3.55 17.87
N PRO A 51 -7.68 -3.05 17.15
CA PRO A 51 -7.92 -2.18 16.01
C PRO A 51 -8.87 -2.83 15.01
N GLU A 52 -9.82 -2.06 14.49
CA GLU A 52 -10.72 -2.51 13.45
C GLU A 52 -9.97 -2.80 12.15
N LYS A 53 -10.29 -3.94 11.53
CA LYS A 53 -9.78 -4.23 10.19
C LYS A 53 -10.49 -3.32 9.20
N ARG A 54 -9.71 -2.55 8.45
CA ARG A 54 -10.21 -1.80 7.30
C ARG A 54 -10.56 -2.74 6.16
N GLU A 55 -11.84 -2.80 5.81
CA GLU A 55 -12.34 -3.60 4.66
C GLU A 55 -11.86 -3.05 3.31
N ASP A 56 -11.41 -1.80 3.26
CA ASP A 56 -10.84 -1.15 2.07
C ASP A 56 -9.30 -1.16 2.05
N CYS A 57 -8.65 -1.93 2.93
CA CYS A 57 -7.20 -1.93 3.04
C CYS A 57 -6.52 -2.41 1.74
N PRO A 58 -5.67 -1.59 1.08
CA PRO A 58 -5.05 -1.91 -0.21
C PRO A 58 -4.10 -3.12 -0.19
N ILE A 59 -3.81 -3.65 1.00
CA ILE A 59 -2.83 -4.72 1.23
C ILE A 59 -3.55 -6.02 1.64
N CYS A 60 -4.43 -5.98 2.64
CA CYS A 60 -5.02 -7.18 3.24
C CYS A 60 -6.52 -7.41 2.96
N SER A 61 -7.20 -6.49 2.26
CA SER A 61 -8.62 -6.67 1.96
C SER A 61 -8.91 -7.59 0.78
N ASN A 62 -7.91 -7.96 -0.02
CA ASN A 62 -8.09 -8.69 -1.30
C ASN A 62 -9.11 -8.02 -2.25
N VAL A 63 -9.51 -6.77 -2.01
CA VAL A 63 -10.39 -6.00 -2.89
C VAL A 63 -9.50 -5.06 -3.72
N PRO A 64 -9.58 -5.08 -5.06
CA PRO A 64 -8.87 -4.13 -5.89
C PRO A 64 -9.31 -2.70 -5.59
N VAL A 65 -8.35 -1.79 -5.48
CA VAL A 65 -8.64 -0.38 -5.19
C VAL A 65 -8.96 0.36 -6.47
N ARG A 66 -10.08 1.08 -6.49
CA ARG A 66 -10.45 1.90 -7.64
C ARG A 66 -9.79 3.27 -7.55
N VAL A 67 -9.16 3.69 -8.65
CA VAL A 67 -8.55 5.01 -8.79
C VAL A 67 -9.20 5.71 -9.97
N GLN A 68 -9.78 6.87 -9.71
CA GLN A 68 -10.37 7.72 -10.74
C GLN A 68 -9.32 8.66 -11.32
N ILE A 69 -9.26 8.72 -12.64
CA ILE A 69 -8.37 9.61 -13.37
C ILE A 69 -9.00 10.03 -14.70
N ASN A 70 -8.67 11.24 -15.16
CA ASN A 70 -9.15 11.74 -16.45
C ASN A 70 -8.56 10.93 -17.61
N GLU A 71 -9.37 10.63 -18.62
CA GLU A 71 -8.94 9.97 -19.87
C GLU A 71 -7.78 10.67 -20.58
N THR A 72 -7.74 12.01 -20.51
CA THR A 72 -6.69 12.81 -21.15
C THR A 72 -5.45 13.02 -20.26
N ALA A 73 -5.45 12.47 -19.04
CA ALA A 73 -4.33 12.64 -18.11
C ALA A 73 -3.07 11.92 -18.61
N LYS A 74 -1.91 12.44 -18.20
CA LYS A 74 -0.64 11.76 -18.40
C LYS A 74 -0.47 10.63 -17.40
N PHE A 75 0.29 9.62 -17.76
CA PHE A 75 0.62 8.53 -16.85
C PHE A 75 1.36 9.02 -15.58
N GLN A 76 2.16 10.09 -15.70
CA GLN A 76 2.78 10.74 -14.52
C GLN A 76 1.76 11.11 -13.43
N GLU A 77 0.60 11.67 -13.81
CA GLU A 77 -0.42 12.09 -12.85
C GLU A 77 -0.99 10.90 -12.06
N LEU A 78 -1.14 9.75 -12.72
CA LEU A 78 -1.54 8.50 -12.07
C LEU A 78 -0.49 8.03 -11.05
N VAL A 79 0.79 8.06 -11.45
CA VAL A 79 1.90 7.66 -10.58
C VAL A 79 1.97 8.57 -9.35
N ASP A 80 1.87 9.88 -9.55
CA ASP A 80 1.91 10.86 -8.45
C ASP A 80 0.73 10.69 -7.49
N GLN A 81 -0.48 10.51 -8.03
CA GLN A 81 -1.68 10.22 -7.23
C GLN A 81 -1.53 8.94 -6.40
N LEU A 82 -0.92 7.89 -6.97
CA LEU A 82 -0.64 6.65 -6.26
C LEU A 82 0.41 6.86 -5.16
N ILE A 83 1.50 7.58 -5.45
CA ILE A 83 2.56 7.89 -4.49
C ILE A 83 2.00 8.66 -3.29
N GLU A 84 1.23 9.72 -3.54
CA GLU A 84 0.69 10.57 -2.48
C GLU A 84 -0.35 9.83 -1.63
N LYS A 85 -1.34 9.19 -2.28
CA LYS A 85 -2.45 8.54 -1.58
C LYS A 85 -2.00 7.32 -0.77
N TYR A 86 -1.00 6.59 -1.26
CA TYR A 86 -0.57 5.32 -0.70
C TYR A 86 0.83 5.38 -0.06
N GLN A 87 1.44 6.56 0.01
CA GLN A 87 2.77 6.80 0.59
C GLN A 87 3.84 5.84 0.03
N LEU A 88 3.81 5.65 -1.30
CA LEU A 88 4.76 4.77 -2.00
C LEU A 88 6.13 5.45 -2.10
N ILE A 89 7.21 4.69 -1.96
CA ILE A 89 8.58 5.23 -2.04
C ILE A 89 9.14 5.12 -3.46
N ALA A 90 8.90 3.98 -4.11
CA ALA A 90 9.46 3.61 -5.39
C ALA A 90 8.52 2.59 -6.08
N PRO A 91 7.41 3.06 -6.66
CA PRO A 91 6.38 2.17 -7.17
C PRO A 91 6.85 1.42 -8.42
N LEU A 92 6.53 0.12 -8.44
CA LEU A 92 6.58 -0.75 -9.61
C LEU A 92 5.15 -0.92 -10.12
N ILE A 93 4.87 -0.50 -11.34
CA ILE A 93 3.52 -0.60 -11.93
C ILE A 93 3.57 -1.53 -13.14
N CYS A 94 2.83 -2.62 -13.04
CA CYS A 94 2.67 -3.62 -14.09
C CYS A 94 1.19 -3.75 -14.46
N THR A 95 0.91 -4.04 -15.72
CA THR A 95 -0.44 -4.29 -16.23
C THR A 95 -0.44 -5.50 -17.15
N GLN A 96 -1.62 -6.04 -17.43
CA GLN A 96 -1.83 -7.04 -18.47
C GLN A 96 -2.50 -6.36 -19.67
N ILE A 97 -1.81 -6.33 -20.81
CA ILE A 97 -2.37 -5.84 -22.09
C ILE A 97 -2.24 -6.98 -23.08
N ASP A 98 -3.34 -7.34 -23.75
CA ASP A 98 -3.42 -8.42 -24.74
C ASP A 98 -2.87 -9.77 -24.24
N GLY A 99 -3.06 -10.07 -22.96
CA GLY A 99 -2.60 -11.31 -22.33
C GLY A 99 -1.10 -11.37 -22.03
N GLN A 100 -0.37 -10.26 -22.19
CA GLN A 100 1.03 -10.15 -21.83
C GLN A 100 1.24 -9.17 -20.66
N SER A 101 2.11 -9.56 -19.73
CA SER A 101 2.51 -8.71 -18.61
C SER A 101 3.44 -7.61 -19.12
N LYS A 102 2.99 -6.36 -19.06
CA LYS A 102 3.76 -5.18 -19.45
C LYS A 102 4.11 -4.35 -18.22
N THR A 103 5.40 -4.07 -18.03
CA THR A 103 5.88 -3.14 -17.00
C THR A 103 5.74 -1.71 -17.53
N LEU A 104 4.92 -0.90 -16.86
CA LEU A 104 4.67 0.49 -17.25
C LEU A 104 5.67 1.45 -16.59
N TYR A 105 6.01 1.18 -15.32
CA TYR A 105 6.92 2.00 -14.52
C TYR A 105 7.73 1.16 -13.56
N MET A 106 9.04 1.39 -13.48
CA MET A 106 9.92 0.71 -12.54
C MET A 106 11.17 1.54 -12.25
N THR A 107 11.46 1.76 -10.97
CA THR A 107 12.62 2.55 -10.52
C THR A 107 13.75 1.71 -9.93
N SER A 108 13.54 0.40 -9.73
CA SER A 108 14.48 -0.46 -9.01
C SER A 108 15.79 -0.75 -9.75
N THR A 109 15.82 -0.60 -11.07
CA THR A 109 17.04 -0.78 -11.88
C THR A 109 17.16 0.33 -12.92
N GLN A 110 18.38 0.83 -13.15
CA GLN A 110 18.65 1.94 -14.09
C GLN A 110 18.17 1.63 -15.52
N GLN A 111 18.41 0.40 -16.00
CA GLN A 111 17.97 -0.02 -17.33
C GLN A 111 16.45 0.06 -17.50
N MET A 112 15.68 -0.50 -16.56
CA MET A 112 14.22 -0.45 -16.61
C MET A 112 13.69 0.97 -16.42
N LEU A 113 14.36 1.79 -15.62
CA LEU A 113 13.98 3.19 -15.44
C LEU A 113 14.13 3.95 -16.76
N GLU A 114 15.24 3.78 -17.48
CA GLU A 114 15.44 4.44 -18.77
C GLU A 114 14.40 4.01 -19.81
N LEU A 115 14.00 2.74 -19.80
CA LEU A 115 12.97 2.21 -20.70
C LEU A 115 11.55 2.67 -20.35
N THR A 116 11.25 2.85 -19.06
CA THR A 116 9.89 3.18 -18.59
C THR A 116 9.64 4.66 -18.37
N LYS A 117 10.71 5.47 -18.19
CA LYS A 117 10.63 6.93 -18.04
C LYS A 117 9.92 7.65 -19.19
N PRO A 118 10.01 7.23 -20.47
CA PRO A 118 9.23 7.81 -21.56
C PRO A 118 7.72 7.66 -21.35
N HIS A 119 7.25 6.54 -20.78
CA HIS A 119 5.83 6.28 -20.56
C HIS A 119 5.17 7.35 -19.66
N LEU A 120 5.91 7.94 -18.71
CA LEU A 120 5.40 8.98 -17.82
C LEU A 120 4.86 10.21 -18.58
N ARG A 121 5.42 10.49 -19.76
CA ARG A 121 5.01 11.64 -20.59
C ARG A 121 3.84 11.32 -21.51
N MET A 122 3.55 10.04 -21.73
CA MET A 122 2.50 9.54 -22.60
C MET A 122 1.14 9.63 -21.90
N THR A 123 0.08 9.71 -22.69
CA THR A 123 -1.29 9.65 -22.16
C THR A 123 -1.66 8.20 -21.82
N LEU A 124 -2.67 8.02 -20.97
CA LEU A 124 -3.16 6.68 -20.63
C LEU A 124 -3.64 5.92 -21.88
N GLN A 125 -4.27 6.62 -22.83
CA GLN A 125 -4.73 6.05 -24.10
C GLN A 125 -3.56 5.56 -24.97
N GLU A 126 -2.48 6.33 -25.08
CA GLU A 126 -1.27 5.93 -25.84
C GLU A 126 -0.58 4.69 -25.25
N LEU A 127 -0.71 4.47 -23.93
CA LEU A 127 -0.19 3.29 -23.26
C LEU A 127 -1.10 2.06 -23.39
N GLY A 128 -2.27 2.20 -24.01
CA GLY A 128 -3.28 1.14 -24.14
C GLY A 128 -4.05 0.89 -22.84
N LEU A 129 -4.06 1.84 -21.91
CA LEU A 129 -4.81 1.72 -20.66
C LEU A 129 -6.27 2.11 -20.88
N THR A 130 -7.15 1.12 -20.82
CA THR A 130 -8.60 1.29 -20.94
C THR A 130 -9.28 1.29 -19.58
N ASN A 131 -10.52 1.75 -19.55
CA ASN A 131 -11.33 1.77 -18.34
C ASN A 131 -11.54 0.35 -17.79
N GLY A 132 -11.31 0.16 -16.49
CA GLY A 132 -11.47 -1.14 -15.83
C GLY A 132 -10.26 -2.07 -15.89
N ILE A 133 -9.14 -1.65 -16.51
CA ILE A 133 -7.90 -2.43 -16.46
C ILE A 133 -7.39 -2.52 -15.01
N GLU A 134 -7.00 -3.74 -14.64
CA GLU A 134 -6.34 -4.04 -13.39
C GLU A 134 -4.83 -3.94 -13.55
N MET A 135 -4.21 -3.16 -12.67
CA MET A 135 -2.76 -3.05 -12.54
C MET A 135 -2.31 -3.60 -11.21
N LEU A 136 -1.09 -4.14 -11.23
CA LEU A 136 -0.38 -4.56 -10.05
C LEU A 136 0.64 -3.48 -9.68
N VAL A 137 0.52 -2.92 -8.48
CA VAL A 137 1.42 -1.90 -7.96
C VAL A 137 2.23 -2.49 -6.80
N GLY A 138 3.52 -2.68 -7.01
CA GLY A 138 4.48 -3.07 -5.98
C GLY A 138 5.24 -1.85 -5.43
N ASP A 139 5.81 -1.96 -4.24
CA ASP A 139 6.68 -0.94 -3.66
C ASP A 139 7.61 -1.57 -2.61
N PRO A 140 8.89 -1.17 -2.50
CA PRO A 140 9.79 -1.71 -1.49
C PRO A 140 9.39 -1.39 -0.04
N ALA A 141 8.57 -0.36 0.20
CA ALA A 141 8.01 -0.09 1.52
C ALA A 141 6.89 -1.06 1.92
N ARG A 142 6.50 -1.98 1.02
CA ARG A 142 5.35 -2.88 1.20
C ARG A 142 5.76 -4.34 1.07
N ALA A 143 5.13 -5.19 1.88
CA ALA A 143 5.37 -6.63 1.86
C ALA A 143 4.66 -7.34 0.69
N SER A 144 3.59 -6.74 0.14
CA SER A 144 2.83 -7.29 -0.98
C SER A 144 2.39 -6.20 -1.95
N SER A 145 2.13 -6.60 -3.19
CA SER A 145 1.60 -5.73 -4.22
C SER A 145 0.11 -5.44 -4.03
N MET A 146 -0.30 -4.21 -4.31
CA MET A 146 -1.71 -3.81 -4.33
C MET A 146 -2.29 -3.96 -5.74
N ARG A 147 -3.56 -4.34 -5.81
CA ARG A 147 -4.31 -4.38 -7.08
C ARG A 147 -5.08 -3.08 -7.24
N VAL A 148 -4.90 -2.42 -8.39
CA VAL A 148 -5.51 -1.13 -8.69
C VAL A 148 -6.32 -1.25 -9.98
N ILE A 149 -7.59 -0.88 -9.93
CA ILE A 149 -8.44 -0.77 -11.11
C ILE A 149 -8.57 0.71 -11.47
N ILE A 150 -8.22 1.05 -12.71
CA ILE A 150 -8.40 2.41 -13.21
C ILE A 150 -9.86 2.61 -13.59
N SER A 151 -10.46 3.70 -13.11
CA SER A 151 -11.76 4.19 -13.55
C SER A 151 -11.54 5.50 -14.31
N LEU A 152 -11.67 5.44 -15.63
CA LEU A 152 -11.50 6.61 -16.48
C LEU A 152 -12.76 7.48 -16.44
N THR A 153 -12.59 8.77 -16.19
CA THR A 153 -13.69 9.74 -16.20
C THR A 153 -13.54 10.66 -17.42
N SER A 154 -14.55 10.70 -18.29
CA SER A 154 -14.64 11.70 -19.35
C SER A 154 -15.03 13.06 -18.75
N SER A 155 -14.49 14.16 -19.28
CA SER A 155 -14.71 15.54 -18.81
C SER A 155 -16.14 16.08 -19.04
N MET A 156 -17.16 15.21 -19.07
CA MET A 156 -18.58 15.58 -19.19
C MET A 156 -19.47 15.17 -18.01
N GLU A 157 -18.91 14.77 -16.87
CA GLU A 157 -19.70 14.56 -15.63
C GLU A 157 -19.23 15.45 -14.48
N THR A 158 -19.37 16.77 -14.66
CA THR A 158 -19.91 17.57 -13.57
C THR A 158 -21.39 17.25 -13.51
N THR A 159 -21.86 16.57 -12.46
CA THR A 159 -23.07 16.93 -11.65
C THR A 159 -23.58 15.70 -10.87
N THR A 160 -23.59 15.86 -9.54
CA THR A 160 -24.41 15.19 -8.51
C THR A 160 -24.23 13.70 -8.20
N ALA A 161 -23.67 13.43 -7.01
CA ALA A 161 -24.26 12.46 -6.09
C ALA A 161 -24.27 13.06 -4.68
N LYS A 162 -25.49 13.19 -4.15
CA LYS A 162 -25.82 13.49 -2.75
C LYS A 162 -25.52 12.28 -1.88
#